data_AF-A0A3B4WF57-F1
#
_entry.id   AF-A0A3B4WF57-F1
#
_cell.length_a   1.000
_cell.length_b   1.000
_cell.length_c   1.000
_cell.angle_alpha   90.00
_cell.angle_beta   90.00
_cell.angle_gamma   90.00
#
_symmetry.space_group_name_H-M   'P 1'
#
loop_
_entity.id
_entity.type
_entity.pdbx_description
1 polymer ?
#
loop_
_entity_poly.entity_id
_entity_poly.type
_entity_poly.pdbx_seq_one_letter_code
_entity_poly.pdbx_strand_id
1 'polypeptide(L)'
;RLLVDSSIYRCPLKASCCHKNYIPVCGSNGDTYQNECYRRQASCKQQRLISRVSDGPCSTGESARKYTGSTGGVGVWNYNSSFIDID
;
A
#
# COMPACT_ATOMS: atom_id res chain seq x y z
N ARG A 1 -14.67 -22.92 -0.95
CA ARG A 1 -14.85 -22.41 0.43
C ARG A 1 -13.90 -21.22 0.63
N LEU A 2 -14.37 -20.01 0.35
CA LEU A 2 -13.83 -18.81 0.98
C LEU A 2 -14.82 -18.48 2.09
N LEU A 3 -14.53 -18.98 3.29
CA LEU A 3 -15.26 -18.62 4.50
C LEU A 3 -14.66 -17.30 4.99
N VAL A 4 -15.22 -16.18 4.57
CA VAL A 4 -14.95 -14.89 5.22
C VAL A 4 -16.31 -14.35 5.62
N ASP A 5 -16.53 -14.34 6.94
CA ASP A 5 -17.82 -14.24 7.61
C ASP A 5 -18.84 -13.30 6.94
N SER A 6 -20.03 -13.85 6.73
CA SER A 6 -21.13 -13.30 5.93
C SER A 6 -21.77 -12.04 6.53
N SER A 7 -21.21 -11.47 7.60
CA SER A 7 -21.80 -10.38 8.37
C SER A 7 -21.05 -9.04 8.24
N ILE A 8 -19.89 -8.97 7.58
CA ILE A 8 -19.04 -7.73 7.59
C ILE A 8 -18.70 -7.16 6.19
N TYR A 9 -18.96 -7.88 5.09
CA TYR A 9 -18.51 -7.45 3.75
C TYR A 9 -19.62 -7.43 2.69
N ARG A 10 -20.49 -6.41 2.74
CA ARG A 10 -21.02 -5.88 1.48
C ARG A 10 -19.84 -5.20 0.79
N CYS A 11 -19.36 -5.76 -0.33
CA CYS A 11 -18.36 -5.07 -1.15
C CYS A 11 -18.85 -3.65 -1.43
N PRO A 12 -18.16 -2.60 -0.97
CA PRO A 12 -18.49 -1.24 -1.35
C PRO A 12 -18.01 -1.07 -2.79
N LEU A 13 -18.76 -1.63 -3.74
CA LEU A 13 -18.46 -1.51 -5.17
C LEU A 13 -18.45 -0.04 -5.58
N LYS A 14 -19.24 0.79 -4.88
CA LYS A 14 -19.34 2.23 -5.07
C LYS A 14 -18.36 2.99 -4.17
N ALA A 15 -17.54 3.86 -4.77
CA ALA A 15 -16.62 4.74 -4.04
C ALA A 15 -17.35 5.69 -3.08
N SER A 16 -18.64 5.99 -3.32
CA SER A 16 -19.49 6.78 -2.43
C SER A 16 -19.78 6.13 -1.07
N CYS A 17 -19.51 4.82 -0.93
CA CYS A 17 -19.64 4.12 0.35
C CYS A 17 -18.40 4.30 1.24
N CYS A 18 -17.30 4.83 0.71
CA CYS A 18 -16.08 5.07 1.47
C CYS A 18 -15.98 6.55 1.84
N HIS A 19 -15.65 6.81 3.12
CA HIS A 19 -15.28 8.15 3.56
C HIS A 19 -13.98 8.59 2.84
N LYS A 20 -13.86 9.88 2.57
CA LYS A 20 -12.68 10.48 1.90
C LYS A 20 -11.53 10.77 2.87
N ASN A 21 -11.62 10.33 4.12
CA ASN A 21 -10.56 10.48 5.11
C ASN A 21 -9.31 9.73 4.62
N TYR A 22 -8.18 10.44 4.64
CA TYR A 22 -6.89 9.89 4.26
C TYR A 22 -6.24 9.25 5.50
N ILE A 23 -6.35 7.93 5.58
CA ILE A 23 -5.77 7.10 6.64
C ILE A 23 -5.10 5.92 5.92
N PRO A 24 -3.88 6.11 5.40
CA PRO A 24 -3.28 5.15 4.48
C PRO A 24 -3.08 3.79 5.14
N VAL A 25 -3.26 2.72 4.37
CA VAL A 25 -3.03 1.34 4.80
C VAL A 25 -2.26 0.57 3.73
N CYS A 26 -1.37 -0.31 4.16
CA CYS A 26 -0.62 -1.17 3.27
C CYS A 26 -1.39 -2.48 3.03
N GLY A 27 -1.65 -2.79 1.76
CA GLY A 27 -2.25 -4.05 1.35
C GLY A 27 -1.24 -5.20 1.24
N SER A 28 -1.71 -6.44 1.34
CA SER A 28 -0.89 -7.66 1.16
C SER A 28 -0.36 -7.87 -0.25
N ASN A 29 -0.82 -7.05 -1.20
CA ASN A 29 -0.29 -6.94 -2.55
C ASN A 29 0.85 -5.92 -2.68
N GLY A 30 1.24 -5.24 -1.60
CA GLY A 30 2.29 -4.21 -1.63
C GLY A 30 1.81 -2.83 -2.08
N ASP A 31 0.51 -2.66 -2.32
CA ASP A 31 -0.07 -1.38 -2.71
C ASP A 31 -0.57 -0.59 -1.49
N THR A 32 -0.33 0.71 -1.51
CA THR A 32 -0.89 1.66 -0.53
C THR A 32 -2.31 2.04 -0.93
N TYR A 33 -3.24 1.91 0.02
CA TYR A 33 -4.62 2.36 -0.14
C TYR A 33 -4.86 3.58 0.74
N GLN A 34 -5.58 4.58 0.21
CA GLN A 34 -5.92 5.80 0.94
C GLN A 34 -6.69 5.56 2.25
N ASN A 35 -7.41 4.44 2.36
CA ASN A 35 -7.96 3.92 3.60
C ASN A 35 -8.42 2.45 3.46
N GLU A 36 -8.80 1.85 4.59
CA GLU A 36 -9.31 0.48 4.71
C GLU A 36 -10.50 0.20 3.77
N CYS A 37 -11.39 1.17 3.56
CA CYS A 37 -12.55 0.99 2.67
C CYS A 37 -12.11 0.85 1.21
N TYR A 38 -11.14 1.66 0.76
CA TYR A 38 -10.57 1.54 -0.58
C TYR A 38 -9.78 0.24 -0.77
N ARG A 39 -9.06 -0.26 0.27
CA ARG A 39 -8.40 -1.58 0.24
C ARG A 39 -9.43 -2.70 0.02
N ARG A 40 -10.55 -2.65 0.75
CA ARG A 40 -11.66 -3.63 0.62
C ARG A 40 -12.33 -3.53 -0.75
N GLN A 41 -12.56 -2.32 -1.25
CA GLN A 41 -13.10 -2.12 -2.59
C GLN A 41 -12.17 -2.71 -3.66
N ALA A 42 -10.87 -2.47 -3.56
CA ALA A 42 -9.89 -3.05 -4.48
C ALA A 42 -9.87 -4.58 -4.40
N SER A 43 -9.90 -5.15 -3.19
CA SER A 43 -10.01 -6.59 -2.98
C SER A 43 -11.23 -7.19 -3.69
N CYS A 44 -12.38 -6.53 -3.60
CA CYS A 44 -13.59 -6.92 -4.31
C CYS A 44 -13.47 -6.76 -5.84
N LYS A 45 -12.98 -5.63 -6.33
CA LYS A 45 -12.85 -5.35 -7.77
C LYS A 45 -11.86 -6.29 -8.47
N GLN A 46 -10.76 -6.62 -7.79
CA GLN A 46 -9.73 -7.53 -8.30
C GLN A 46 -10.08 -9.00 -8.05
N GLN A 47 -11.19 -9.28 -7.37
CA GLN A 47 -11.57 -10.64 -6.93
C GLN A 47 -10.43 -11.37 -6.21
N ARG A 48 -9.60 -10.62 -5.48
CA ARG A 48 -8.41 -11.11 -4.78
C ARG A 48 -8.48 -10.67 -3.33
N LEU A 49 -8.16 -11.55 -2.40
CA LEU A 49 -8.07 -11.18 -0.98
C LEU A 49 -6.87 -10.26 -0.77
N ILE A 50 -7.14 -8.99 -0.43
CA ILE A 50 -6.12 -8.01 -0.05
C ILE A 50 -6.29 -7.75 1.44
N SER A 51 -5.39 -8.33 2.23
CA SER A 51 -5.32 -8.16 3.68
C SER A 51 -4.59 -6.85 3.99
N ARG A 52 -4.84 -6.22 5.15
CA ARG A 52 -3.97 -5.15 5.63
C ARG A 52 -2.72 -5.77 6.25
N VAL A 53 -1.56 -5.28 5.83
CA VAL A 53 -0.25 -5.66 6.34
C VAL A 53 0.22 -4.66 7.40
N SER A 54 0.03 -3.36 7.15
CA SER A 54 0.45 -2.30 8.06
C SER A 54 -0.55 -1.15 8.07
N ASP A 55 -0.67 -0.48 9.21
CA ASP A 55 -1.14 0.91 9.26
C ASP A 55 -0.10 1.81 8.60
N GLY A 56 -0.55 2.79 7.84
CA GLY A 56 0.32 3.63 7.04
C GLY A 56 0.51 3.11 5.61
N PRO A 57 1.17 3.91 4.75
CA PRO A 57 1.48 3.50 3.39
C PRO A 57 2.39 2.26 3.38
N CYS A 58 2.26 1.42 2.36
CA CYS A 58 3.30 0.44 2.08
C CYS A 58 4.62 1.17 1.87
N SER A 59 5.68 0.55 2.34
CA SER A 59 7.04 0.83 1.88
C SER A 59 7.15 0.33 0.44
N THR A 60 6.47 1.00 -0.50
CA THR A 60 6.83 0.87 -1.91
C THR A 60 8.32 1.19 -1.99
N GLY A 61 9.07 0.41 -2.77
CA GLY A 61 10.53 0.45 -2.85
C GLY A 61 11.11 1.76 -3.40
N GLU A 62 10.72 2.89 -2.85
CA GLU A 62 11.22 4.24 -3.10
C GLU A 62 11.85 4.84 -1.83
N SER A 63 11.55 4.30 -0.64
CA SER A 63 12.27 4.66 0.61
C SER A 63 13.26 3.58 1.08
N ALA A 64 13.46 2.56 0.27
CA ALA A 64 14.65 1.71 0.34
C ALA A 64 15.07 1.32 -1.08
N ARG A 65 15.22 2.31 -1.98
CA ARG A 65 16.23 2.11 -3.01
C ARG A 65 17.57 2.11 -2.28
N LYS A 66 18.00 0.95 -1.79
CA LYS A 66 19.43 0.64 -1.87
C LYS A 66 19.73 0.70 -3.35
N TYR A 67 20.20 1.85 -3.81
CA TYR A 67 20.74 1.96 -5.14
C TYR A 67 21.98 1.08 -5.14
N THR A 68 21.86 -0.14 -5.67
CA THR A 68 23.03 -0.81 -6.22
C THR A 68 23.22 -0.19 -7.60
N GLY A 69 23.71 1.05 -7.65
CA GLY A 69 24.27 1.56 -8.89
C GLY A 69 25.37 0.58 -9.31
N SER A 70 25.47 0.26 -10.60
CA SER A 70 26.54 -0.60 -11.13
C SER A 70 27.96 -0.05 -10.91
N THR A 71 28.11 1.06 -10.18
CA THR A 71 29.34 1.70 -9.72
C THR A 71 29.47 1.73 -8.18
N GLY A 72 28.87 0.78 -7.45
CA GLY A 72 29.30 0.43 -6.09
C GLY A 72 29.01 1.40 -4.94
N GLY A 73 28.39 2.56 -5.16
CA GLY A 73 28.05 3.51 -4.09
C GLY A 73 26.77 3.12 -3.33
N VAL A 74 26.81 3.15 -1.99
CA VAL A 74 25.64 3.00 -1.12
C VAL A 74 25.08 4.38 -0.77
N GLY A 75 23.82 4.65 -1.15
CA GLY A 75 23.18 5.93 -0.87
C GLY A 75 21.67 5.82 -0.70
N VAL A 76 21.05 6.87 -0.15
CA VAL A 76 19.61 6.98 0.13
C VAL A 76 19.02 8.24 -0.50
N TRP A 77 17.72 8.24 -0.78
CA TRP A 77 17.01 9.45 -1.24
C TRP A 77 16.30 10.12 -0.07
N ASN A 78 16.43 11.44 0.01
CA ASN A 78 15.65 12.26 0.93
C ASN A 78 14.24 12.53 0.41
N TYR A 79 13.39 13.04 1.29
CA TYR A 79 12.03 13.50 0.99
C TYR A 79 11.96 14.65 -0.05
N ASN A 80 13.07 15.34 -0.29
CA ASN A 80 13.22 16.36 -1.35
C ASN A 80 13.69 15.79 -2.69
N SER A 81 13.71 14.46 -2.87
CA SER A 81 14.24 13.79 -4.06
C SER A 81 15.71 14.11 -4.34
N SER A 82 16.51 14.36 -3.29
CA SER A 82 17.97 14.49 -3.37
C SER A 82 18.62 13.16 -2.99
N PHE A 83 19.63 12.73 -3.75
CA PHE A 83 20.44 11.57 -3.42
C PHE A 83 21.52 11.94 -2.40
N ILE A 84 21.66 11.15 -1.34
CA ILE A 84 22.73 11.23 -0.36
C ILE A 84 23.61 9.99 -0.53
N ASP A 85 24.85 10.21 -0.93
CA ASP A 85 25.91 9.22 -0.83
C ASP A 85 26.30 9.03 0.65
N ILE A 86 26.38 7.78 1.11
CA ILE A 86 26.82 7.39 2.47
C ILE A 86 28.21 6.71 2.40
N ASP A 87 29.01 7.08 1.40
CA ASP A 87 30.43 6.72 1.34
C ASP A 87 31.26 7.71 2.18
#